data_AF-A0A1H8D9M1-F1
#
_entry.id   AF-A0A1H8D9M1-F1
#
_cell.length_a   1.000
_cell.length_b   1.000
_cell.length_c   1.000
_cell.angle_alpha   90.00
_cell.angle_beta   90.00
_cell.angle_gamma   90.00
#
_symmetry.space_group_name_H-M   'P 1'
#
loop_
_entity.id
_entity.type
_entity.pdbx_description
1 polymer ?
#
loop_
_entity_poly.entity_id
_entity_poly.type
_entity_poly.pdbx_seq_one_letter_code
_entity_poly.pdbx_strand_id
1 'polypeptide(L)' 'MKIAAISDIHGNLGALKAVLADAAEQRADLIVNLGDICSGGLQPAETAELLRGLAGEHAFTECERLKSAGRGWPVVIGGD' A
#
# COMPACT_ATOMS: atom_id res chain seq x y z
N MET A 1 -2.20 19.42 6.91
CA MET A 1 -1.87 18.40 5.90
C MET A 1 -0.77 17.50 6.47
N LYS A 2 -1.15 16.31 6.92
CA LYS A 2 -0.27 15.26 7.41
C LYS A 2 -0.27 14.13 6.39
N ILE A 3 0.91 13.67 6.00
CA ILE A 3 1.07 12.60 5.03
C ILE A 3 1.74 11.42 5.73
N ALA A 4 1.19 10.22 5.60
CA ALA A 4 1.82 8.98 6.01
C ALA A 4 2.46 8.32 4.80
N ALA A 5 3.79 8.21 4.80
CA ALA A 5 4.53 7.50 3.77
C ALA A 5 4.83 6.08 4.26
N ILE A 6 4.52 5.07 3.44
CA ILE A 6 4.73 3.65 3.74
C ILE A 6 5.57 3.03 2.62
N SER A 7 6.55 2.20 2.95
CA SER A 7 7.41 1.48 2.00
C SER A 7 7.80 0.11 2.54
N ASP A 8 8.46 -0.72 1.73
CA ASP A 8 9.15 -1.95 2.16
C ASP A 8 8.25 -2.89 2.99
N ILE A 9 7.01 -3.07 2.51
CA ILE A 9 6.01 -3.88 3.22
C ILE A 9 6.39 -5.36 3.15
N HIS A 10 7.04 -5.80 2.07
CA HIS A 10 7.53 -7.18 1.88
C HIS A 10 6.50 -8.30 2.17
N GLY A 11 5.23 -8.03 1.89
CA GLY A 11 4.11 -8.94 2.17
C GLY A 11 3.80 -9.10 3.66
N ASN A 12 4.34 -8.26 4.54
CA ASN A 12 4.08 -8.32 5.99
C ASN A 12 2.74 -7.65 6.30
N LEU A 13 1.66 -8.42 6.17
CA LEU A 13 0.30 -7.96 6.40
C LEU A 13 0.06 -7.46 7.84
N GLY A 14 0.71 -8.09 8.84
CA GLY A 14 0.60 -7.68 10.23
C GLY A 14 1.20 -6.30 10.47
N ALA A 15 2.40 -6.05 9.96
CA ALA A 15 3.06 -4.75 10.03
C ALA A 15 2.26 -3.68 9.28
N LEU A 16 1.77 -3.98 8.07
CA LEU A 16 0.95 -3.05 7.31
C LEU A 16 -0.31 -2.62 8.07
N LYS A 17 -1.04 -3.57 8.68
CA LYS A 17 -2.24 -3.24 9.48
C LYS A 17 -1.92 -2.35 10.67
N ALA A 18 -0.80 -2.60 11.35
CA ALA A 18 -0.37 -1.78 12.48
C ALA A 18 -0.02 -0.35 12.05
N VAL A 19 0.70 -0.18 10.94
CA VAL A 19 1.07 1.14 10.41
C VAL A 19 -0.15 1.90 9.91
N LEU A 20 -1.11 1.23 9.27
CA LEU A 20 -2.36 1.87 8.84
C LEU A 20 -3.21 2.33 10.03
N ALA A 21 -3.27 1.55 11.10
CA ALA A 21 -3.95 1.94 12.33
C ALA A 21 -3.29 3.17 12.98
N ASP A 22 -1.95 3.18 13.06
CA ASP A 22 -1.20 4.34 13.56
C ASP A 22 -1.41 5.58 12.69
N ALA A 23 -1.38 5.45 11.36
CA ALA A 23 -1.66 6.56 10.44
C ALA A 23 -3.07 7.14 10.65
N ALA A 24 -4.07 6.29 10.89
CA ALA A 24 -5.43 6.70 11.19
C ALA A 24 -5.54 7.41 12.56
N GLU A 25 -4.89 6.88 13.60
CA GLU A 25 -4.81 7.52 14.93
C GLU A 25 -4.13 8.89 14.86
N GLN A 26 -3.10 9.00 14.03
CA GLN A 26 -2.41 10.25 13.76
C GLN A 26 -3.21 11.22 12.87
N ARG A 27 -4.36 10.81 12.33
CA ARG A 27 -5.19 11.60 11.40
C ARG A 27 -4.38 12.06 10.17
N ALA A 28 -3.69 11.13 9.52
CA ALA A 28 -3.08 11.41 8.22
C ALA A 28 -4.17 11.78 7.20
N ASP A 29 -3.95 12.88 6.48
CA ASP A 29 -4.84 13.36 5.42
C ASP A 29 -4.61 12.60 4.11
N LEU A 30 -3.40 12.07 3.92
CA LEU A 30 -3.00 11.30 2.75
C LEU A 30 -2.07 10.17 3.17
N ILE A 31 -2.31 8.98 2.63
CA ILE A 31 -1.35 7.87 2.70
C ILE A 31 -0.72 7.72 1.33
N VAL A 32 0.61 7.65 1.29
CA VAL A 32 1.42 7.43 0.10
C VAL A 32 2.21 6.14 0.28
N ASN A 33 1.99 5.18 -0.62
CA ASN A 33 2.83 3.99 -0.69
C ASN A 33 4.00 4.24 -1.66
N LEU A 34 5.25 4.08 -1.22
CA LEU A 34 6.47 4.34 -2.00
C LEU A 34 7.01 3.09 -2.72
N GLY A 35 6.42 1.92 -2.50
CA GLY A 35 6.75 0.68 -3.19
C GLY A 35 7.35 -0.41 -2.32
N ASP A 36 7.95 -1.41 -2.99
CA ASP A 36 8.48 -2.64 -2.41
C ASP A 36 7.50 -3.42 -1.51
N ILE A 37 6.31 -3.62 -2.07
CA ILE A 37 5.13 -4.08 -1.32
C ILE A 37 5.15 -5.59 -1.12
N CYS A 38 5.49 -6.33 -2.16
CA CYS A 38 5.30 -7.78 -2.26
C CYS A 38 6.61 -8.53 -2.52
N SER A 39 7.78 -7.88 -2.42
CA SER A 39 9.03 -8.64 -2.50
C SER A 39 9.22 -9.39 -1.19
N GLY A 40 9.17 -10.73 -1.22
CA GLY A 40 9.27 -11.54 -0.01
C GLY A 40 8.16 -12.59 0.13
N GLY A 41 8.27 -13.41 1.17
CA GLY A 41 7.53 -14.67 1.31
C GLY A 41 6.45 -14.73 2.40
N LEU A 42 6.03 -13.60 3.00
CA LEU A 42 5.01 -13.64 4.06
C LEU A 42 3.60 -13.85 3.51
N GLN A 43 2.89 -12.77 3.14
CA GLN A 43 1.51 -12.79 2.65
C GLN A 43 1.32 -11.80 1.48
N PRO A 44 2.08 -11.94 0.37
CA PRO A 44 2.09 -10.95 -0.70
C PRO A 44 0.74 -10.78 -1.40
N ALA A 45 -0.06 -11.84 -1.52
CA ALA A 45 -1.37 -11.77 -2.15
C ALA A 45 -2.37 -10.98 -1.30
N GLU A 46 -2.42 -11.27 -0.01
CA GLU A 46 -3.30 -10.63 0.97
C GLU A 46 -2.92 -9.18 1.21
N THR A 47 -1.61 -8.88 1.27
CA THR A 47 -1.11 -7.50 1.30
C THR A 47 -1.56 -6.73 0.06
N ALA A 48 -1.46 -7.32 -1.13
CA ALA A 48 -1.89 -6.66 -2.36
C ALA A 48 -3.43 -6.48 -2.43
N GLU A 49 -4.21 -7.45 -1.94
CA GLU A 49 -5.68 -7.32 -1.83
C GLU A 49 -6.08 -6.19 -0.87
N LEU A 50 -5.45 -6.12 0.30
CA LEU A 50 -5.73 -5.04 1.26
C LEU A 50 -5.46 -3.66 0.64
N LEU A 51 -4.30 -3.51 -0.01
CA LEU A 51 -3.93 -2.25 -0.66
C LEU A 51 -4.84 -1.90 -1.84
N ARG A 52 -5.33 -2.90 -2.60
CA ARG A 52 -6.37 -2.68 -3.63
C ARG A 52 -7.66 -2.11 -3.04
N GLY A 53 -8.09 -2.63 -1.89
CA GLY A 53 -9.29 -2.14 -1.20
C GLY A 53 -9.16 -0.67 -0.75
N LEU A 54 -7.95 -0.20 -0.48
CA LEU A 54 -7.67 1.16 0.00
C LEU A 54 -7.48 2.19 -1.12
N ALA A 55 -7.22 1.75 -2.36
CA ALA A 55 -6.94 2.59 -3.53
C ALA A 55 -8.06 3.54 -3.95
N GLY A 56 -9.28 3.34 -3.45
CA GLY A 56 -10.38 4.30 -3.62
C GLY A 56 -10.24 5.56 -2.75
N GLU A 57 -9.43 5.53 -1.69
CA GLU A 57 -9.32 6.59 -0.68
C GLU A 57 -7.88 7.14 -0.53
N HIS A 58 -6.86 6.44 -1.02
CA HIS A 58 -5.45 6.79 -0.80
C HIS A 58 -4.60 6.68 -2.07
N ALA A 59 -3.46 7.39 -2.09
CA ALA A 59 -2.53 7.35 -3.22
C ALA A 59 -1.53 6.20 -3.06
N PHE A 60 -1.52 5.27 -4.00
CA PHE A 60 -0.57 4.15 -4.00
C PHE A 60 0.39 4.28 -5.16
N THR A 61 1.69 4.27 -4.89
CA THR A 61 2.71 4.11 -5.93
C THR A 61 3.38 2.75 -5.83
N GLU A 62 3.44 2.10 -7.00
CA GLU A 62 4.19 0.91 -7.37
C GLU A 62 4.06 -0.36 -6.50
N CYS A 63 3.26 -1.32 -6.97
CA CYS A 63 3.53 -2.73 -6.68
C CYS A 63 4.59 -3.18 -7.66
N GLU A 64 5.80 -3.45 -7.17
CA GLU A 64 6.76 -4.26 -7.90
C GLU A 64 6.12 -5.63 -8.19
N ARG A 65 5.51 -5.71 -9.37
CA ARG A 65 5.43 -6.90 -10.20
C ARG A 65 4.92 -8.13 -9.44
N LEU A 66 3.60 -8.33 -9.50
CA LEU A 66 3.05 -9.68 -9.72
C LEU A 66 3.75 -10.26 -10.97
N LYS A 67 4.93 -10.87 -10.79
CA LYS A 67 5.81 -11.38 -11.87
C LYS A 67 5.13 -12.42 -12.76
N SER A 68 3.90 -12.82 -12.46
CA SER A 68 3.09 -13.77 -13.22
C SER A 68 1.81 -13.21 -13.87
N ALA A 69 1.34 -11.98 -13.54
CA ALA A 69 -0.04 -11.58 -13.89
C ALA A 69 -0.20 -10.57 -15.03
N GLY A 70 0.88 -9.98 -15.57
CA GLY A 70 0.82 -9.15 -16.80
C GLY A 70 -0.06 -7.89 -16.75
N ARG A 71 -0.62 -7.52 -15.58
CA ARG A 71 -1.44 -6.32 -15.40
C ARG A 71 -0.67 -5.33 -14.56
N GLY A 72 -0.28 -4.20 -15.15
CA GLY A 72 0.29 -3.06 -14.41
C GLY A 72 -0.76 -2.48 -13.47
N TRP A 73 -0.34 -2.01 -12.30
CA TRP A 73 -1.22 -1.23 -11.42
C TRP A 73 -1.35 0.19 -11.97
N PRO A 74 -2.58 0.72 -12.12
CA PRO A 74 -2.73 2.14 -12.35
C PRO A 74 -2.20 2.89 -11.14
N VAL A 75 -1.33 3.87 -11.37
CA VAL A 75 -1.01 4.88 -10.35
C VAL A 75 -2.29 5.68 -10.14
N VAL A 76 -2.98 5.43 -9.02
CA VAL A 76 -4.14 6.21 -8.61
C VAL A 76 -3.62 7.27 -7.65
N ILE A 77 -3.51 8.50 -8.14
CA ILE A 77 -3.31 9.67 -7.28
C ILE A 77 -4.72 10.11 -6.88
N GLY A 78 -5.12 9.78 -5.66
CA GLY A 78 -6.35 10.33 -5.07
C GLY A 78 -6.14 11.82 -4.82
N GLY A 79 -6.89 12.64 -5.55
CA GLY A 79 -7.00 14.09 -5.39
C GLY A 79 -8.18 14.57 -6.22
N ASP A 80 -8.95 15.50 -5.65
CA ASP A 80 -10.18 16.09 -6.21
C ASP A 80 -10.10 16.44 -7.71
#